data_AF-A0A972LRU1-F1
#
_entry.id   AF-A0A972LRU1-F1
#
_cell.length_a   1.000
_cell.length_b   1.000
_cell.length_c   1.000
_cell.angle_alpha   90.00
_cell.angle_beta   90.00
_cell.angle_gamma   90.00
#
_symmetry.space_group_name_H-M   'P 1'
#
loop_
_entity.id
_entity.type
_entity.pdbx_description
1 polymer ?
#
loop_
_entity_poly.entity_id
_entity_poly.type
_entity_poly.pdbx_seq_one_letter_code
_entity_poly.pdbx_strand_id
1 'polypeptide(L)'
;MALSYSPHWLMTMKSLLLLFVSMLLISSVGCQQRSASILLGRWVGRPDSAALRLQREAKKYGEVPSDNARTTLSEVAVGSGSATRPSAPSQVTDWENYDVTVLFDFVSSDRLEMSLDGEQPRSGHWKIVSTSPVGYIIEVQTEQESASGEGASVLRRQFELLLDERGGTCVGFLLTEVGADRQQGALYFQRPGKSISVQSD
;
A
#
# COMPACT_ATOMS: atom_id res chain seq x y z
N MET A 1 -32.24 48.30 -33.03
CA MET A 1 -32.68 46.88 -32.97
C MET A 1 -32.34 46.34 -31.59
N ALA A 2 -33.35 46.10 -30.75
CA ALA A 2 -33.16 45.49 -29.44
C ALA A 2 -33.42 43.98 -29.55
N LEU A 3 -32.42 43.16 -29.23
CA LEU A 3 -32.54 41.71 -29.22
C LEU A 3 -33.25 41.29 -27.93
N SER A 4 -34.49 40.79 -28.04
CA SER A 4 -35.22 40.25 -26.89
C SER A 4 -34.66 38.87 -26.55
N TYR A 5 -33.93 38.77 -25.43
CA TYR A 5 -33.51 37.49 -24.88
C TYR A 5 -34.71 36.80 -24.22
N SER A 6 -35.07 35.63 -24.73
CA SER A 6 -36.14 34.80 -24.16
C SER A 6 -35.65 34.09 -22.88
N PRO A 7 -36.38 34.20 -21.76
CA PRO A 7 -35.95 33.70 -20.46
C PRO A 7 -35.78 32.17 -20.39
N HIS A 8 -36.28 31.42 -21.37
CA HIS A 8 -36.12 29.97 -21.48
C HIS A 8 -34.66 29.53 -21.60
N TRP A 9 -33.78 30.35 -22.19
CA TRP A 9 -32.37 30.00 -22.40
C TRP A 9 -31.56 29.93 -21.09
N LEU A 10 -31.95 30.76 -20.10
CA LEU A 10 -31.32 30.76 -18.77
C LEU A 10 -31.68 29.51 -17.95
N MET A 11 -32.86 28.92 -18.18
CA MET A 11 -33.29 27.69 -17.48
C MET A 11 -32.61 26.44 -18.02
N THR A 12 -32.39 26.36 -19.34
CA THR A 12 -31.72 25.21 -19.96
C THR A 12 -30.24 25.15 -19.58
N MET A 13 -29.56 26.28 -19.47
CA MET A 13 -28.13 26.32 -19.08
C MET A 13 -27.90 25.88 -17.63
N LYS A 14 -28.76 26.29 -16.69
CA LYS A 14 -28.65 25.87 -15.28
C LYS A 14 -28.85 24.36 -15.10
N SER A 15 -29.80 23.79 -15.85
CA SER A 15 -30.07 22.35 -15.82
C SER A 15 -28.90 21.55 -16.40
N LEU A 16 -28.31 22.02 -17.50
CA LEU A 16 -27.14 21.35 -18.11
C LEU A 16 -25.91 21.39 -17.19
N LEU A 17 -25.67 22.53 -16.53
CA LEU A 17 -24.58 22.69 -15.56
C LEU A 17 -24.75 21.73 -14.36
N LEU A 18 -25.95 21.66 -13.78
CA LEU A 18 -26.25 20.75 -12.67
C LEU A 18 -26.03 19.28 -13.07
N LEU A 19 -26.43 18.90 -14.27
CA LEU A 19 -26.25 17.54 -14.77
C LEU A 19 -24.76 17.22 -14.98
N PHE A 20 -23.99 18.16 -15.50
CA PHE A 20 -22.54 18.01 -15.65
C PHE A 20 -21.82 17.91 -14.30
N VAL A 21 -22.19 18.75 -13.32
CA VAL A 21 -21.65 18.69 -11.95
C VAL A 21 -22.02 17.38 -11.27
N SER A 22 -23.25 16.90 -11.44
CA SER A 22 -23.68 15.60 -10.91
C SER A 22 -22.90 14.44 -11.55
N MET A 23 -22.70 14.43 -12.86
CA MET A 23 -21.85 13.43 -13.52
C MET A 23 -20.41 13.46 -13.01
N LEU A 24 -19.84 14.65 -12.81
CA LEU A 24 -18.49 14.81 -12.26
C LEU A 24 -18.41 14.22 -10.84
N LEU A 25 -19.39 14.49 -9.99
CA LEU A 25 -19.45 13.95 -8.62
C LEU A 25 -19.61 12.42 -8.58
N ILE A 26 -20.41 11.85 -9.48
CA ILE A 26 -20.57 10.38 -9.55
C ILE A 26 -19.26 9.71 -10.01
N SER A 27 -18.50 10.36 -10.91
CA SER A 27 -17.26 9.79 -11.43
C SER A 27 -16.13 9.72 -10.39
N SER A 28 -16.09 10.61 -9.39
CA SER A 28 -15.03 10.61 -8.37
C SER A 28 -15.20 9.52 -7.31
N VAL A 29 -16.45 9.16 -6.97
CA VAL A 29 -16.73 8.14 -5.94
C VAL A 29 -16.35 6.73 -6.40
N GLY A 30 -16.50 6.42 -7.69
CA GLY A 30 -16.20 5.09 -8.24
C GLY A 30 -14.71 4.70 -8.23
N CYS A 31 -13.79 5.68 -8.23
CA CYS A 31 -12.36 5.40 -8.28
C CYS A 31 -11.84 4.82 -6.96
N GLN A 32 -12.24 5.41 -5.84
CA GLN A 32 -11.81 4.98 -4.51
C GLN A 32 -12.30 3.56 -4.16
N GLN A 33 -13.52 3.23 -4.58
CA GLN A 33 -14.12 1.91 -4.32
C GLN A 33 -13.40 0.78 -5.07
N ARG A 34 -12.93 1.04 -6.30
CA ARG A 34 -12.14 0.07 -7.07
C ARG A 34 -10.80 -0.22 -6.40
N SER A 35 -10.08 0.80 -5.96
CA SER A 35 -8.79 0.62 -5.28
C SER A 35 -8.94 -0.12 -3.95
N ALA A 36 -9.97 0.22 -3.16
CA ALA A 36 -10.27 -0.46 -1.90
C ALA A 36 -10.57 -1.95 -2.09
N SER A 37 -11.21 -2.33 -3.20
CA SER A 37 -11.58 -3.72 -3.49
C SER A 37 -10.37 -4.67 -3.55
N ILE A 38 -9.19 -4.18 -3.93
CA ILE A 38 -7.95 -4.98 -4.00
C ILE A 38 -7.50 -5.43 -2.61
N LEU A 39 -7.76 -4.59 -1.60
CA LEU A 39 -7.35 -4.84 -0.21
C LEU A 39 -8.38 -5.66 0.57
N LEU A 40 -9.62 -5.81 0.10
CA LEU A 40 -10.71 -6.46 0.86
C LEU A 40 -10.37 -7.87 1.34
N GLY A 41 -10.77 -8.21 2.56
CA GLY A 41 -10.56 -9.50 3.20
C GLY A 41 -9.25 -9.60 3.99
N ARG A 42 -8.88 -10.85 4.33
CA ARG A 42 -7.80 -11.13 5.29
C ARG A 42 -6.40 -11.10 4.70
N TRP A 43 -5.47 -10.58 5.48
CA TRP A 43 -4.03 -10.50 5.23
C TRP A 43 -3.24 -10.80 6.51
N VAL A 44 -2.10 -11.46 6.33
CA VAL A 44 -1.18 -11.82 7.40
C VAL A 44 0.13 -11.07 7.17
N GLY A 45 0.45 -10.15 8.07
CA GLY A 45 1.64 -9.33 8.11
C GLY A 45 2.70 -9.93 9.02
N ARG A 46 3.95 -9.94 8.54
CA ARG A 46 5.14 -10.29 9.33
C ARG A 46 6.26 -9.28 9.06
N PRO A 47 7.22 -9.11 9.99
CA PRO A 47 8.42 -8.33 9.75
C PRO A 47 9.09 -8.68 8.42
N ASP A 48 9.35 -7.65 7.61
CA ASP A 48 10.04 -7.84 6.35
C ASP A 48 11.56 -7.93 6.57
N SER A 49 12.06 -9.15 6.77
CA SER A 49 13.49 -9.37 6.95
C SER A 49 14.30 -9.12 5.69
N ALA A 50 15.57 -8.76 5.85
CA ALA A 50 16.48 -8.55 4.72
C ALA A 50 16.53 -9.78 3.78
N ALA A 51 16.48 -10.99 4.34
CA ALA A 51 16.45 -12.24 3.57
C ALA A 51 15.15 -12.43 2.77
N LEU A 52 13.99 -12.16 3.40
CA LEU A 52 12.68 -12.25 2.73
C LEU A 52 12.53 -11.19 1.64
N ARG A 53 13.04 -9.98 1.88
CA ARG A 53 13.09 -8.90 0.91
C ARG A 53 13.91 -9.29 -0.32
N LEU A 54 15.13 -9.78 -0.11
CA LEU A 54 16.00 -10.23 -1.19
C LEU A 54 15.36 -11.35 -2.02
N GLN A 55 14.72 -12.34 -1.36
CA GLN A 55 14.02 -13.41 -2.06
C GLN A 55 12.85 -12.88 -2.91
N ARG A 56 12.11 -11.89 -2.39
CA ARG A 56 10.98 -11.29 -3.11
C ARG A 56 11.42 -10.46 -4.29
N GLU A 57 12.47 -9.67 -4.14
CA GLU A 57 13.07 -8.89 -5.23
C GLU A 57 13.64 -9.80 -6.32
N ALA A 58 14.35 -10.88 -5.96
CA ALA A 58 14.82 -11.89 -6.89
C ALA A 58 13.67 -12.54 -7.68
N LYS A 59 12.55 -12.87 -7.03
CA LYS A 59 11.36 -13.39 -7.72
C LYS A 59 10.68 -12.35 -8.61
N LYS A 60 10.77 -11.06 -8.28
CA LYS A 60 10.11 -9.97 -9.01
C LYS A 60 10.85 -9.62 -10.30
N TYR A 61 12.18 -9.57 -10.25
CA TYR A 61 13.02 -9.19 -11.38
C TYR A 61 13.67 -10.39 -12.10
N GLY A 62 13.40 -11.60 -11.63
CA GLY A 62 14.08 -12.82 -12.07
C GLY A 62 15.46 -12.95 -11.42
N GLU A 63 15.98 -14.18 -11.32
CA GLU A 63 17.42 -14.36 -11.15
C GLU A 63 18.08 -13.66 -12.33
N VAL A 64 18.71 -12.52 -12.08
CA VAL A 64 19.67 -11.97 -13.04
C VAL A 64 20.74 -13.04 -13.18
N PRO A 65 20.92 -13.69 -14.35
CA PRO A 65 21.88 -14.77 -14.49
C PRO A 65 23.24 -14.28 -14.02
N SER A 66 23.77 -14.92 -12.98
CA SER A 66 25.10 -14.64 -12.43
C SER A 66 26.23 -15.11 -13.35
N ASP A 67 25.96 -15.30 -14.64
CA ASP A 67 26.94 -15.78 -15.62
C ASP A 67 28.01 -14.75 -15.98
N ASN A 68 27.88 -13.50 -15.48
CA ASN A 68 28.91 -12.48 -15.67
C ASN A 68 29.94 -12.39 -14.53
N ALA A 69 29.96 -13.35 -13.59
CA ALA A 69 30.92 -13.36 -12.48
C ALA A 69 32.29 -14.00 -12.80
N ARG A 70 32.60 -14.34 -14.07
CA ARG A 70 33.87 -15.04 -14.38
C ARG A 70 34.65 -14.58 -15.63
N THR A 71 34.44 -13.39 -16.17
CA THR A 71 35.28 -12.85 -17.24
C THR A 71 35.23 -11.32 -17.11
N THR A 72 36.18 -10.64 -16.48
CA THR A 72 37.50 -10.30 -17.02
C THR A 72 38.40 -9.75 -15.89
N LEU A 73 39.39 -10.54 -15.46
CA LEU A 73 40.62 -9.99 -14.89
C LEU A 73 41.52 -9.64 -16.08
N SER A 74 41.37 -8.44 -16.61
CA SER A 74 42.42 -7.65 -17.27
C SER A 74 41.78 -6.44 -17.95
N GLU A 75 42.23 -5.27 -17.50
CA GLU A 75 42.53 -4.12 -18.36
C GLU A 75 41.35 -3.47 -19.11
N VAL A 76 40.86 -2.34 -18.58
CA VAL A 76 40.90 -1.02 -19.25
C VAL A 76 40.32 0.02 -18.28
N ALA A 77 41.12 1.05 -18.03
CA ALA A 77 40.75 2.23 -17.27
C ALA A 77 39.89 3.20 -18.10
N VAL A 78 39.13 4.03 -17.39
CA VAL A 78 38.52 5.31 -17.83
C VAL A 78 37.19 5.20 -18.60
N GLY A 79 36.11 5.08 -17.82
CA GLY A 79 34.73 5.33 -18.27
C GLY A 79 33.84 5.57 -17.05
N SER A 80 33.76 6.83 -16.62
CA SER A 80 32.99 7.27 -15.45
C SER A 80 31.48 7.20 -15.73
N GLY A 81 30.91 6.00 -15.62
CA GLY A 81 29.48 5.77 -15.52
C GLY A 81 29.26 4.94 -14.26
N SER A 82 28.87 5.59 -13.16
CA SER A 82 28.54 4.92 -11.89
C SER A 82 27.43 3.89 -12.12
N ALA A 83 27.82 2.66 -12.43
CA ALA A 83 27.01 1.49 -12.13
C ALA A 83 26.97 1.40 -10.61
N THR A 84 25.93 2.00 -10.01
CA THR A 84 25.63 1.91 -8.59
C THR A 84 25.42 0.43 -8.28
N ARG A 85 26.49 -0.21 -7.82
CA ARG A 85 26.47 -1.54 -7.21
C ARG A 85 25.38 -1.52 -6.13
N PRO A 86 24.42 -2.46 -6.10
CA PRO A 86 23.46 -2.55 -5.01
C PRO A 86 24.25 -2.66 -3.71
N SER A 87 24.11 -1.66 -2.85
CA SER A 87 24.78 -1.63 -1.55
C SER A 87 24.38 -2.89 -0.77
N ALA A 88 25.39 -3.61 -0.27
CA ALA A 88 25.24 -4.77 0.60
C ALA A 88 24.42 -4.42 1.87
N PRO A 89 23.89 -5.42 2.59
CA PRO A 89 22.53 -5.41 3.11
C PRO A 89 22.22 -4.29 4.09
N SER A 90 21.02 -3.75 3.87
CA SER A 90 20.19 -2.96 4.77
C SER A 90 20.40 -3.28 6.25
N GLN A 91 20.55 -2.24 7.07
CA GLN A 91 20.45 -2.32 8.53
C GLN A 91 19.29 -3.25 8.91
N VAL A 92 19.57 -4.20 9.80
CA VAL A 92 18.55 -5.03 10.46
C VAL A 92 17.60 -4.06 11.16
N THR A 93 16.32 -4.16 10.84
CA THR A 93 15.29 -3.31 11.44
C THR A 93 14.85 -3.86 12.79
N ASP A 94 14.31 -3.02 13.67
CA ASP A 94 13.89 -3.42 15.00
C ASP A 94 12.84 -4.53 14.94
N TRP A 95 11.90 -4.44 14.00
CA TRP A 95 10.86 -5.47 13.79
C TRP A 95 11.43 -6.86 13.46
N GLU A 96 12.61 -6.95 12.84
CA GLU A 96 13.22 -8.26 12.50
C GLU A 96 13.62 -9.07 13.73
N ASN A 97 13.73 -8.42 14.90
CA ASN A 97 14.09 -9.08 16.15
C ASN A 97 12.88 -9.68 16.88
N TYR A 98 11.67 -9.47 16.38
CA TYR A 98 10.43 -9.94 17.02
C TYR A 98 9.68 -10.92 16.12
N ASP A 99 9.24 -12.04 16.67
CA ASP A 99 8.33 -12.96 15.98
C ASP A 99 6.89 -12.49 16.16
N VAL A 100 6.55 -11.43 15.40
CA VAL A 100 5.24 -10.79 15.46
C VAL A 100 4.44 -11.12 14.20
N THR A 101 3.17 -11.46 14.39
CA THR A 101 2.19 -11.65 13.33
C THR A 101 1.05 -10.65 13.50
N VAL A 102 0.87 -9.78 12.50
CA VAL A 102 -0.26 -8.85 12.44
C VAL A 102 -1.30 -9.38 11.47
N LEU A 103 -2.57 -9.44 11.86
CA LEU A 103 -3.66 -9.77 10.96
C LEU A 103 -4.46 -8.53 10.65
N PHE A 104 -4.64 -8.24 9.36
CA PHE A 104 -5.56 -7.22 8.87
C PHE A 104 -6.71 -7.90 8.13
N ASP A 105 -7.94 -7.59 8.50
CA ASP A 105 -9.14 -8.01 7.78
C ASP A 105 -9.90 -6.77 7.30
N PHE A 106 -9.74 -6.42 6.03
CA PHE A 106 -10.46 -5.31 5.41
C PHE A 106 -11.90 -5.75 5.13
N VAL A 107 -12.74 -5.67 6.15
CA VAL A 107 -14.14 -6.15 6.13
C VAL A 107 -14.98 -5.42 5.09
N SER A 108 -14.79 -4.11 4.96
CA SER A 108 -15.48 -3.25 3.99
C SER A 108 -14.56 -2.12 3.51
N SER A 109 -15.09 -1.23 2.68
CA SER A 109 -14.37 -0.04 2.17
C SER A 109 -14.01 1.00 3.25
N ASP A 110 -14.58 0.87 4.45
CA ASP A 110 -14.43 1.82 5.55
C ASP A 110 -14.15 1.14 6.90
N ARG A 111 -14.21 -0.19 6.99
CA ARG A 111 -14.00 -0.97 8.22
C ARG A 111 -12.82 -1.93 8.07
N LEU A 112 -11.94 -1.88 9.06
CA LEU A 112 -10.75 -2.72 9.18
C LEU A 112 -10.75 -3.37 10.57
N GLU A 113 -10.53 -4.67 10.62
CA GLU A 113 -10.26 -5.39 11.86
C GLU A 113 -8.78 -5.75 11.92
N MET A 114 -8.15 -5.56 13.08
CA MET A 114 -6.72 -5.78 13.29
C MET A 114 -6.48 -6.61 14.54
N SER A 115 -5.61 -7.61 14.46
CA SER A 115 -5.15 -8.34 15.64
C SER A 115 -3.63 -8.52 15.61
N LEU A 116 -3.03 -8.58 16.79
CA LEU A 116 -1.62 -8.87 17.00
C LEU A 116 -1.51 -10.26 17.62
N ASP A 117 -0.67 -11.14 17.06
CA ASP A 117 -0.34 -12.46 17.62
C ASP A 117 -1.55 -13.33 18.03
N GLY A 118 -2.64 -13.22 17.27
CA GLY A 118 -3.87 -13.97 17.52
C GLY A 118 -4.74 -13.44 18.67
N GLU A 119 -4.41 -12.27 19.22
CA GLU A 119 -5.24 -11.57 20.19
C GLU A 119 -6.63 -11.20 19.62
N GLN A 120 -7.53 -10.76 20.50
CA GLN A 120 -8.86 -10.31 20.10
C GLN A 120 -8.77 -9.16 19.07
N PRO A 121 -9.44 -9.29 17.91
CA PRO A 121 -9.41 -8.23 16.90
C PRO A 121 -10.00 -6.92 17.41
N ARG A 122 -9.29 -5.83 17.12
CA ARG A 122 -9.76 -4.46 17.32
C ARG A 122 -10.33 -3.94 16.01
N SER A 123 -11.51 -3.33 16.09
CA SER A 123 -12.13 -2.67 14.95
C SER A 123 -11.61 -1.23 14.81
N GLY A 124 -11.45 -0.79 13.58
CA GLY A 124 -11.16 0.60 13.24
C GLY A 124 -11.82 1.00 11.93
N HIS A 125 -11.85 2.29 11.68
CA HIS A 125 -12.19 2.84 10.38
C HIS A 125 -10.94 3.04 9.55
N TRP A 126 -11.06 2.89 8.23
CA TRP A 126 -9.95 3.18 7.33
C TRP A 126 -10.42 3.87 6.05
N LYS A 127 -9.49 4.53 5.36
CA LYS A 127 -9.72 5.08 4.02
C LYS A 127 -8.40 5.23 3.28
N ILE A 128 -8.48 5.29 1.96
CA ILE A 128 -7.36 5.70 1.11
C ILE A 128 -7.30 7.23 1.11
N VAL A 129 -6.18 7.79 1.54
CA VAL A 129 -5.90 9.24 1.55
C VAL A 129 -5.24 9.68 0.26
N SER A 130 -4.33 8.87 -0.26
CA SER A 130 -3.60 9.15 -1.50
C SER A 130 -3.37 7.87 -2.30
N THR A 131 -3.30 8.00 -3.62
CA THR A 131 -2.98 6.92 -4.55
C THR A 131 -1.77 7.31 -5.38
N SER A 132 -0.83 6.39 -5.53
CA SER A 132 0.36 6.53 -6.38
C SER A 132 0.42 5.37 -7.38
N PRO A 133 1.30 5.43 -8.41
CA PRO A 133 1.47 4.33 -9.35
C PRO A 133 1.96 3.03 -8.72
N VAL A 134 2.58 3.08 -7.54
CA VAL A 134 3.21 1.92 -6.88
C VAL A 134 2.47 1.49 -5.60
N GLY A 135 1.48 2.26 -5.16
CA GLY A 135 0.92 2.07 -3.84
C GLY A 135 -0.15 3.07 -3.41
N TYR A 136 -0.50 3.00 -2.13
CA TYR A 136 -1.49 3.86 -1.48
C TYR A 136 -0.93 4.47 -0.20
N ILE A 137 -1.50 5.60 0.20
CA ILE A 137 -1.44 6.04 1.60
C ILE A 137 -2.83 5.81 2.18
N ILE A 138 -2.93 4.99 3.22
CA ILE A 138 -4.17 4.81 3.99
C ILE A 138 -4.09 5.53 5.32
N GLU A 139 -5.25 5.94 5.83
CA GLU A 139 -5.41 6.39 7.21
C GLU A 139 -6.25 5.36 7.94
N VAL A 140 -5.78 4.92 9.10
CA VAL A 140 -6.50 4.04 10.02
C VAL A 140 -6.85 4.84 11.27
N GLN A 141 -8.11 4.79 11.63
CA GLN A 141 -8.68 5.43 12.81
C GLN A 141 -9.17 4.36 13.78
N THR A 142 -8.64 4.35 14.99
CA THR A 142 -9.06 3.45 16.08
C THR A 142 -9.54 4.23 17.29
N GLU A 143 -10.54 3.69 17.97
CA GLU A 143 -10.94 4.21 19.28
C GLU A 143 -10.00 3.67 20.35
N GLN A 144 -9.48 4.56 21.18
CA GLN A 144 -8.69 4.20 22.35
C GLN A 144 -9.51 4.51 23.58
N GLU A 145 -9.82 3.47 24.35
CA GLU A 145 -10.42 3.62 25.67
C GLU A 145 -9.46 4.41 26.55
N SER A 146 -9.89 5.58 26.99
CA SER A 146 -9.14 6.37 27.95
C SER A 146 -9.23 5.70 29.31
N ALA A 147 -8.09 5.34 29.90
CA ALA A 147 -8.03 4.72 31.22
C ALA A 147 -8.60 5.63 32.33
N SER A 148 -8.73 6.95 32.08
CA SER A 148 -9.27 7.92 33.04
C SER A 148 -10.79 8.08 32.99
N GLY A 149 -11.50 7.38 32.10
CA GLY A 149 -12.96 7.54 31.93
C GLY A 149 -13.40 8.87 31.30
N GLU A 150 -12.46 9.78 30.99
CA GLU A 150 -12.72 11.01 30.25
C GLU A 150 -12.68 10.75 28.74
N GLY A 151 -13.79 10.26 28.19
CA GLY A 151 -14.06 10.19 26.76
C GLY A 151 -13.23 9.17 25.97
N ALA A 152 -13.81 8.62 24.90
CA ALA A 152 -13.05 7.87 23.93
C ALA A 152 -12.14 8.83 23.15
N SER A 153 -10.84 8.55 23.12
CA SER A 153 -9.90 9.30 22.26
C SER A 153 -9.76 8.58 20.93
N VAL A 154 -9.70 9.35 19.84
CA VAL A 154 -9.59 8.83 18.48
C VAL A 154 -8.14 8.91 18.04
N LEU A 155 -7.51 7.76 17.85
CA LEU A 155 -6.15 7.66 17.33
C LEU A 155 -6.21 7.55 15.81
N ARG A 156 -5.48 8.41 15.10
CA ARG A 156 -5.32 8.36 13.64
C ARG A 156 -3.86 8.14 13.29
N ARG A 157 -3.61 7.15 12.42
CA ARG A 157 -2.28 6.84 11.89
C ARG A 157 -2.35 6.67 10.39
N GLN A 158 -1.29 7.09 9.70
CA GLN A 158 -1.18 6.95 8.26
C GLN A 158 -0.12 5.92 7.91
N PHE A 159 -0.40 5.12 6.89
CA PHE A 159 0.48 4.06 6.44
C PHE A 159 0.65 4.13 4.93
N GLU A 160 1.88 3.95 4.47
CA GLU A 160 2.20 3.71 3.06
C GLU A 160 2.09 2.22 2.77
N LEU A 161 1.36 1.88 1.71
CA LEU A 161 1.16 0.53 1.20
C LEU A 161 1.81 0.44 -0.17
N LEU A 162 2.88 -0.36 -0.30
CA LEU A 162 3.49 -0.66 -1.60
C LEU A 162 3.00 -2.03 -2.08
N LEU A 163 2.24 -2.06 -3.18
CA LEU A 163 1.64 -3.29 -3.67
C LEU A 163 2.69 -4.19 -4.34
N ASP A 164 2.63 -5.50 -4.04
CA ASP A 164 3.32 -6.55 -4.80
C ASP A 164 2.31 -7.17 -5.76
N GLU A 165 2.34 -6.73 -7.01
CA GLU A 165 1.49 -7.22 -8.09
C GLU A 165 2.24 -8.18 -9.00
N ARG A 166 1.61 -9.33 -9.30
CA ARG A 166 2.14 -10.34 -10.23
C ARG A 166 1.03 -10.81 -11.15
N GLY A 167 1.25 -10.69 -12.46
CA GLY A 167 0.23 -11.04 -13.46
C GLY A 167 -1.09 -10.25 -13.29
N GLY A 168 -1.01 -8.98 -12.89
CA GLY A 168 -2.19 -8.12 -12.66
C GLY A 168 -3.00 -8.45 -11.39
N THR A 169 -2.49 -9.32 -10.51
CA THR A 169 -3.11 -9.65 -9.23
C THR A 169 -2.21 -9.20 -8.08
N CYS A 170 -2.77 -8.52 -7.08
CA CYS A 170 -2.08 -8.21 -5.83
C CYS A 170 -1.87 -9.50 -5.02
N VAL A 171 -0.61 -9.89 -4.82
CA VAL A 171 -0.22 -11.08 -4.05
C VAL A 171 0.20 -10.74 -2.62
N GLY A 172 0.55 -9.48 -2.37
CA GLY A 172 0.97 -8.96 -1.08
C GLY A 172 1.15 -7.45 -1.12
N PHE A 173 1.49 -6.86 0.01
CA PHE A 173 1.92 -5.46 0.07
C PHE A 173 2.85 -5.23 1.25
N LEU A 174 3.76 -4.27 1.10
CA LEU A 174 4.58 -3.76 2.19
C LEU A 174 3.85 -2.62 2.88
N LEU A 175 3.82 -2.62 4.21
CA LEU A 175 3.20 -1.61 5.05
C LEU A 175 4.27 -0.91 5.88
N THR A 176 4.30 0.42 5.79
CA THR A 176 5.19 1.29 6.59
C THR A 176 4.39 2.43 7.18
N GLU A 177 4.60 2.79 8.45
CA GLU A 177 3.96 3.94 9.06
C GLU A 177 4.58 5.25 8.54
N VAL A 178 3.74 6.21 8.17
CA VAL A 178 4.18 7.50 7.62
C VAL A 178 4.87 8.32 8.72
N GLY A 179 6.12 8.71 8.48
CA GLY A 179 6.93 9.47 9.44
C GLY A 179 7.59 8.61 10.52
N ALA A 180 7.42 7.29 10.49
CA ALA A 180 8.15 6.37 11.35
C ALA A 180 9.66 6.36 11.03
N ASP A 181 10.46 5.99 12.02
CA ASP A 181 11.89 5.78 11.83
C ASP A 181 12.12 4.61 10.86
N ARG A 182 13.08 4.77 9.95
CA ARG A 182 13.52 3.70 9.03
C ARG A 182 14.03 2.47 9.79
N GLN A 183 14.58 2.67 10.99
CA GLN A 183 15.03 1.58 11.85
C GLN A 183 13.87 0.72 12.36
N GLN A 184 12.68 1.28 12.50
CA GLN A 184 11.51 0.52 12.95
C GLN A 184 11.25 -0.64 11.99
N GLY A 185 11.31 -0.37 10.68
CA GLY A 185 11.18 -1.36 9.61
C GLY A 185 9.79 -1.37 8.98
N ALA A 186 9.47 -2.45 8.26
CA ALA A 186 8.21 -2.60 7.55
C ALA A 186 7.62 -3.99 7.77
N LEU A 187 6.30 -4.09 7.62
CA LEU A 187 5.58 -5.36 7.66
C LEU A 187 5.17 -5.75 6.25
N TYR A 188 5.42 -6.99 5.86
CA TYR A 188 4.93 -7.51 4.59
C TYR A 188 3.71 -8.40 4.80
N PHE A 189 2.61 -8.04 4.14
CA PHE A 189 1.32 -8.69 4.24
C PHE A 189 1.07 -9.60 3.03
N GLN A 190 0.57 -10.80 3.30
CA GLN A 190 0.17 -11.78 2.29
C GLN A 190 -1.20 -12.39 2.59
N ARG A 191 -1.87 -12.92 1.56
CA ARG A 191 -3.14 -13.64 1.77
C ARG A 191 -2.90 -14.95 2.52
N PRO A 192 -3.72 -15.29 3.54
CA PRO A 192 -3.63 -16.59 4.19
C PRO A 192 -3.89 -17.72 3.18
N GLY A 193 -3.13 -18.82 3.28
CA GLY A 193 -3.32 -20.00 2.43
C GLY A 193 -2.70 -19.94 1.03
N LYS A 194 -2.23 -18.77 0.56
CA LYS A 194 -1.27 -18.70 -0.56
C LYS A 194 0.13 -18.93 0.00
N SER A 195 0.43 -20.16 0.42
CA SER A 195 1.83 -20.57 0.51
C SER A 195 2.40 -20.45 -0.89
N ILE A 196 3.42 -19.62 -1.08
CA ILE A 196 4.20 -19.62 -2.32
C ILE A 196 4.78 -21.02 -2.41
N SER A 197 4.14 -21.91 -3.16
CA SER A 197 4.71 -23.20 -3.52
C SER A 197 5.98 -22.87 -4.27
N VAL A 198 7.12 -22.99 -3.59
CA VAL A 198 8.42 -23.04 -4.25
C VAL A 198 8.38 -24.36 -5.00
N GLN A 199 7.95 -24.29 -6.24
CA GLN A 199 8.05 -25.40 -7.16
C GLN A 199 9.55 -25.49 -7.48
N SER A 200 10.22 -26.37 -6.75
CA SER A 200 11.58 -26.80 -7.05
C SER A 200 11.48 -27.65 -8.31
N ASP A 201 11.79 -27.04 -9.46
CA ASP A 201 12.12 -27.82 -10.67
C ASP A 201 13.56 -28.36 -10.56
#